data_AF-D5UWF4-F1
#
_entry.id   AF-D5UWF4-F1
#
_cell.length_a   1.000
_cell.length_b   1.000
_cell.length_c   1.000
_cell.angle_alpha   90.00
_cell.angle_beta   90.00
_cell.angle_gamma   90.00
#
_symmetry.space_group_name_H-M   'P 1'
#
loop_
_entity.id
_entity.type
_entity.pdbx_description
1 polymer ?
#
loop_
_entity_poly.entity_id
_entity_poly.type
_entity_poly.pdbx_seq_one_letter_code
_entity_poly.pdbx_strand_id
1 'polypeptide(L)'
;MSGDFIKYNYDEIRSGLDDINRKYGLLTQQGDSIRQVQNKFDNAWQDEQSATAYQAVQAKWNDSFEEINRLLNSVSMAASNAVDNMQATNQKAANGWQSA
;
A
#
# COMPACT_ATOMS: atom_id res chain seq x y z
N MET A 1 27.41 -19.26 24.04
CA MET A 1 26.45 -19.51 22.95
C MET A 1 26.20 -18.18 22.26
N SER A 2 26.84 -17.94 21.12
CA SER A 2 26.60 -16.73 20.34
C SER A 2 25.21 -16.87 19.75
N GLY A 3 24.21 -16.30 20.42
CA GLY A 3 22.88 -16.15 19.86
C GLY A 3 23.04 -15.33 18.59
N ASP A 4 22.94 -16.01 17.45
CA ASP A 4 22.85 -15.38 16.15
C ASP A 4 21.51 -14.65 16.12
N PHE A 5 21.47 -13.49 16.77
CA PHE A 5 20.34 -12.60 16.72
C PHE A 5 20.13 -12.33 15.25
N ILE A 6 18.96 -12.71 14.77
CA ILE A 6 18.47 -12.42 13.43
C ILE A 6 18.76 -10.94 13.15
N LYS A 7 19.90 -10.64 12.51
CA LYS A 7 20.29 -9.31 12.05
C LYS A 7 19.49 -9.03 10.79
N TYR A 8 18.18 -8.93 10.95
CA TYR A 8 17.36 -8.27 9.94
C TYR A 8 17.42 -6.77 10.23
N ASN A 9 17.78 -5.98 9.22
CA ASN A 9 17.87 -4.53 9.31
C ASN A 9 16.47 -3.95 9.58
N TYR A 10 16.11 -3.80 10.86
CA TYR A 10 14.87 -3.16 11.32
C TYR A 10 14.63 -1.82 10.63
N ASP A 11 15.70 -1.04 10.48
CA ASP A 11 15.66 0.28 9.85
C ASP A 11 15.32 0.20 8.36
N GLU A 12 15.74 -0.85 7.65
CA GLU A 12 15.41 -1.04 6.24
C GLU A 12 13.94 -1.42 6.05
N ILE A 13 13.41 -2.33 6.88
CA ILE A 13 11.98 -2.70 6.83
C ILE A 13 11.12 -1.48 7.16
N ARG A 14 11.47 -0.74 8.21
CA ARG A 14 10.74 0.46 8.62
C ARG A 14 10.81 1.56 7.55
N SER A 15 11.97 1.79 6.97
CA SER A 15 12.14 2.75 5.86
C SER A 15 11.32 2.34 4.63
N GLY A 16 11.31 1.05 4.28
CA GLY A 16 10.48 0.51 3.21
C GLY A 16 8.98 0.69 3.46
N LEU A 17 8.53 0.46 4.69
CA LEU A 17 7.15 0.71 5.13
C LEU A 17 6.75 2.19 4.99
N ASP A 18 7.62 3.09 5.45
CA ASP A 18 7.39 4.54 5.35
C ASP A 18 7.33 5.00 3.88
N ASP A 19 8.13 4.40 3.00
CA ASP A 19 8.07 4.64 1.55
C ASP A 19 6.77 4.10 0.93
N ILE A 20 6.33 2.90 1.30
CA ILE A 20 5.04 2.33 0.84
C ILE A 20 3.87 3.22 1.24
N ASN A 21 3.82 3.66 2.50
CA ASN A 21 2.75 4.53 2.99
C ASN A 21 2.74 5.89 2.27
N ARG A 22 3.92 6.47 2.00
CA ARG A 22 4.05 7.70 1.20
C ARG A 22 3.55 7.50 -0.22
N LYS A 23 3.98 6.43 -0.89
CA LYS A 23 3.55 6.09 -2.26
C LYS A 23 2.05 5.83 -2.33
N TYR A 24 1.47 5.16 -1.33
CA TYR A 24 0.03 4.94 -1.21
C TYR A 24 -0.75 6.25 -1.13
N GLY A 25 -0.31 7.20 -0.30
CA GLY A 25 -0.94 8.53 -0.22
C GLY A 25 -0.88 9.29 -1.55
N LEU A 26 0.28 9.25 -2.23
CA LEU A 26 0.44 9.86 -3.55
C LEU A 26 -0.46 9.21 -4.61
N LEU A 27 -0.53 7.89 -4.65
CA LEU A 27 -1.42 7.15 -5.56
C LEU A 27 -2.88 7.51 -5.31
N THR A 28 -3.31 7.56 -4.05
CA THR A 28 -4.67 7.97 -3.66
C THR A 28 -5.01 9.35 -4.22
N GLN A 29 -4.13 10.33 -4.00
CA GLN A 29 -4.30 11.69 -4.51
C GLN A 29 -4.36 11.74 -6.05
N GLN A 30 -3.49 11.00 -6.73
CA GLN A 30 -3.48 10.95 -8.20
C GLN A 30 -4.77 10.32 -8.75
N GLY A 31 -5.26 9.24 -8.15
CA GLY A 31 -6.51 8.62 -8.57
C GLY A 31 -7.72 9.53 -8.33
N ASP A 32 -7.75 10.27 -7.22
CA ASP A 32 -8.80 11.26 -6.97
C ASP A 32 -8.76 12.39 -8.01
N SER A 33 -7.56 12.87 -8.36
CA SER A 33 -7.41 13.85 -9.44
C SER A 33 -7.90 13.32 -10.78
N ILE A 34 -7.63 12.04 -11.10
CA ILE A 34 -8.10 11.47 -12.36
C ILE A 34 -9.61 11.26 -12.33
N ARG A 35 -10.19 10.82 -11.22
CA ARG A 35 -11.65 10.73 -11.06
C ARG A 35 -12.33 12.09 -11.26
N GLN A 36 -11.76 13.16 -10.72
CA GLN A 36 -12.26 14.52 -10.96
C GLN A 36 -12.20 14.93 -12.44
N VAL A 37 -11.13 14.56 -13.14
CA VAL A 37 -11.02 14.79 -14.59
C VAL A 37 -12.04 13.95 -15.35
N GLN A 38 -12.23 12.69 -14.96
CA GLN A 38 -13.17 11.78 -15.60
C GLN A 38 -14.61 12.32 -15.54
N ASN A 39 -15.03 12.81 -14.37
CA ASN A 39 -16.37 13.34 -14.15
C ASN A 39 -16.69 14.56 -15.04
N LYS A 40 -15.68 15.27 -15.57
CA LYS A 40 -15.89 16.40 -16.50
C LYS A 40 -16.35 15.93 -17.87
N PHE A 41 -16.09 14.67 -18.22
CA PHE A 41 -16.49 14.10 -19.49
C PHE A 41 -17.86 13.40 -19.41
N ASP A 42 -18.45 13.30 -18.22
CA ASP A 42 -19.81 12.83 -18.07
C ASP A 42 -20.74 13.81 -18.80
N ASN A 43 -21.41 13.33 -19.84
CA ASN A 43 -22.27 14.11 -20.75
C ASN A 43 -21.54 15.04 -21.75
N ALA A 44 -20.21 14.92 -21.90
CA ALA A 44 -19.48 15.66 -22.93
C ALA A 44 -19.56 15.02 -24.32
N TRP A 45 -20.02 13.76 -24.40
CA TRP A 45 -20.03 12.96 -25.62
C TRP A 45 -21.26 13.24 -26.49
N GLN A 46 -21.03 13.48 -27.79
CA GLN A 46 -22.09 13.79 -28.76
C GLN A 46 -22.74 12.54 -29.36
N ASP A 47 -22.08 11.39 -29.29
CA ASP A 47 -22.57 10.11 -29.78
C ASP A 47 -22.42 8.99 -28.73
N GLU A 48 -23.33 8.02 -28.78
CA GLU A 48 -23.43 6.92 -27.83
C GLU A 48 -22.23 5.96 -27.90
N GLN A 49 -21.63 5.79 -29.07
CA GLN A 49 -20.52 4.87 -29.28
C GLN A 49 -19.24 5.38 -28.60
N SER A 50 -18.94 6.67 -28.74
CA SER A 50 -17.84 7.33 -28.03
C SER A 50 -18.07 7.35 -26.52
N ALA A 51 -19.30 7.60 -26.07
CA ALA A 51 -19.65 7.56 -24.66
C ALA A 51 -19.40 6.16 -24.06
N THR A 52 -19.85 5.11 -24.76
CA THR A 52 -19.66 3.71 -24.33
C THR A 52 -18.18 3.33 -24.30
N ALA A 53 -17.42 3.70 -25.32
CA ALA A 53 -15.98 3.42 -25.38
C ALA A 53 -15.23 4.12 -24.23
N TYR A 54 -15.58 5.37 -23.93
CA TYR A 54 -15.02 6.11 -22.81
C TYR A 54 -15.36 5.47 -21.47
N GLN A 55 -16.64 5.12 -21.24
CA GLN A 55 -17.08 4.46 -20.01
C GLN A 55 -16.34 3.14 -19.77
N ALA A 56 -16.07 2.36 -20.81
CA ALA A 56 -15.28 1.12 -20.70
C ALA A 56 -13.84 1.39 -20.25
N VAL A 57 -13.20 2.44 -20.78
CA VAL A 57 -11.83 2.84 -20.36
C VAL A 57 -11.85 3.39 -18.93
N GLN A 58 -12.85 4.19 -18.59
CA GLN A 58 -13.04 4.74 -17.25
C GLN A 58 -13.19 3.62 -16.21
N ALA A 59 -14.06 2.64 -16.48
CA ALA A 59 -14.26 1.49 -15.61
C ALA A 59 -12.97 0.69 -15.43
N LYS A 60 -12.29 0.34 -16.53
CA LYS A 60 -11.02 -0.41 -16.48
C LYS A 60 -9.96 0.29 -15.62
N TRP A 61 -9.85 1.61 -15.75
CA TRP A 61 -8.95 2.39 -14.91
C TRP A 61 -9.40 2.32 -13.45
N ASN A 62 -10.64 2.67 -13.13
CA ASN A 62 -11.13 2.65 -11.75
C ASN A 62 -10.91 1.27 -11.07
N ASP A 63 -11.19 0.17 -11.77
CA ASP A 63 -10.95 -1.19 -11.27
C ASP A 63 -9.45 -1.44 -10.98
N SER A 64 -8.58 -1.07 -11.92
CA SER A 64 -7.12 -1.23 -11.77
C SER A 64 -6.59 -0.38 -10.61
N PHE A 65 -7.17 0.80 -10.40
CA PHE A 65 -6.80 1.66 -9.27
C PHE A 65 -7.14 1.01 -7.93
N GLU A 66 -8.34 0.49 -7.81
CA GLU A 66 -8.81 -0.18 -6.60
C GLU A 66 -7.98 -1.42 -6.30
N GLU A 67 -7.57 -2.18 -7.33
CA GLU A 67 -6.67 -3.32 -7.17
C GLU A 67 -5.30 -2.90 -6.62
N ILE A 68 -4.68 -1.87 -7.20
CA ILE A 68 -3.39 -1.36 -6.73
C ILE A 68 -3.49 -0.88 -5.27
N ASN A 69 -4.55 -0.14 -4.94
CA ASN A 69 -4.76 0.33 -3.56
C ASN A 69 -4.96 -0.82 -2.58
N ARG A 70 -5.71 -1.86 -2.96
CA ARG A 70 -5.88 -3.07 -2.14
C ARG A 70 -4.56 -3.80 -1.93
N LEU A 71 -3.75 -3.96 -2.98
CA LEU A 71 -2.44 -4.59 -2.89
C LEU A 71 -1.50 -3.81 -1.96
N LEU A 72 -1.40 -2.49 -2.14
CA LEU A 72 -0.54 -1.64 -1.31
C LEU A 72 -0.96 -1.65 0.16
N ASN A 73 -2.25 -1.61 0.44
CA ASN A 73 -2.76 -1.75 1.80
C ASN A 73 -2.38 -3.12 2.41
N SER A 74 -2.56 -4.20 1.63
CA SER A 74 -2.16 -5.56 2.06
C SER A 74 -0.67 -5.65 2.40
N VAL A 75 0.19 -5.10 1.55
CA VAL A 75 1.64 -5.07 1.79
C VAL A 75 1.97 -4.24 3.04
N SER A 76 1.35 -3.07 3.21
CA SER A 76 1.56 -2.22 4.39
C SER A 76 1.15 -2.93 5.69
N MET A 77 -0.01 -3.60 5.70
CA MET A 77 -0.47 -4.39 6.84
C MET A 77 0.46 -5.57 7.14
N ALA A 78 0.87 -6.33 6.12
CA ALA A 78 1.76 -7.48 6.28
C ALA A 78 3.12 -7.05 6.86
N ALA A 79 3.69 -5.96 6.37
CA ALA A 79 4.96 -5.47 6.85
C ALA A 79 4.84 -4.82 8.25
N SER A 80 3.74 -4.15 8.59
CA SER A 80 3.49 -3.66 9.96
C SER A 80 3.40 -4.82 10.96
N ASN A 81 2.63 -5.87 10.62
CA ASN A 81 2.53 -7.08 11.43
C ASN A 81 3.90 -7.77 11.61
N ALA A 82 4.74 -7.78 10.57
CA ALA A 82 6.09 -8.32 10.67
C ALA A 82 6.94 -7.53 11.69
N VAL A 83 6.88 -6.20 11.65
CA VAL A 83 7.58 -5.32 12.61
C VAL A 83 7.12 -5.58 14.04
N ASP A 84 5.81 -5.65 14.29
CA ASP A 84 5.25 -5.85 15.63
C ASP A 84 5.62 -7.23 16.20
N ASN A 85 5.50 -8.28 15.39
CA ASN A 85 5.89 -9.64 15.79
C ASN A 85 7.39 -9.74 16.13
N MET A 86 8.23 -9.01 15.39
CA MET A 86 9.66 -8.94 15.64
C MET A 86 10.00 -8.18 16.93
N GLN A 87 9.35 -7.03 17.18
CA GLN A 87 9.51 -6.30 18.44
C GLN A 87 9.13 -7.16 19.65
N ALA A 88 8.00 -7.88 19.55
CA ALA A 88 7.57 -8.81 20.59
C ALA A 88 8.57 -9.95 20.82
N THR A 89 9.17 -10.47 19.76
CA THR A 89 10.21 -11.53 19.84
C THR A 89 11.48 -11.01 20.51
N ASN A 90 11.95 -9.82 20.13
CA ASN A 90 13.13 -9.20 20.75
C ASN A 90 12.92 -8.89 22.24
N GLN A 91 11.75 -8.37 22.63
CA GLN A 91 11.42 -8.16 24.05
C GLN A 91 11.42 -9.46 24.84
N LYS A 92 10.82 -10.54 24.29
CA LYS A 92 10.85 -11.86 24.94
C LYS A 92 12.26 -12.40 25.09
N ALA A 93 13.10 -12.27 24.06
CA ALA A 93 14.49 -12.70 24.12
C ALA A 93 15.30 -11.90 25.16
N ALA A 94 15.14 -10.57 25.18
CA ALA A 94 15.81 -9.70 26.15
C ALA A 94 15.39 -10.00 27.59
N ASN A 95 14.10 -10.23 27.84
CA ASN A 95 13.60 -10.63 29.16
C ASN A 95 14.15 -12.00 29.58
N GLY A 96 14.21 -12.96 28.65
CA GLY A 96 14.76 -14.29 28.90
C GLY A 96 16.24 -14.25 29.31
N TRP A 97 17.01 -13.30 28.76
CA TRP A 97 18.43 -13.11 29.08
C TRP A 97 18.68 -12.41 30.42
N GLN A 98 17.71 -11.65 30.93
CA GLN A 98 17.78 -11.06 32.28
C GLN A 98 17.39 -12.06 33.37
N SER A 99 16.65 -13.11 33.02
CA SER A 99 16.19 -14.15 33.94
C SER A 99 17.07 -15.42 33.96
N ALA A 100 18.18 -15.45 33.21
CA ALA A 100 19.15 -16.54 33.14
C ALA A 100 20.50 -16.10 33.74
#